data_AF-A0A382VJD5-F1
#
_entry.id   AF-A0A382VJD5-F1
#
_cell.length_a   1.000
_cell.length_b   1.000
_cell.length_c   1.000
_cell.angle_alpha   90.00
_cell.angle_beta   90.00
_cell.angle_gamma   90.00
#
_symmetry.space_group_name_H-M   'P 1'
#
loop_
_entity.id
_entity.type
_entity.pdbx_description
1 polymer ?
#
loop_
_entity_poly.entity_id
_entity_poly.type
_entity_poly.pdbx_seq_one_letter_code
_entity_poly.pdbx_strand_id
1 'polypeptide(L)'
;MKRIVSIDVFRGLTMFLMIWVNDFWTLQDIPKWLKHAASGEDYLGFSDLIFPWFLFVLGMSIPFAFENRINRGEAPFNTWKHILVRSIALLVMGLFHMNMEMYNHDTSLISKPVFVIICTAAFFMIWNVYPKAESDKRITFKALPILGVMILAAMFLIYKGKGYDGAEI
;
A
#
# COMPACT_ATOMS: atom_id res chain seq x y z
N MET A 1 -18.59 -1.30 21.69
CA MET A 1 -19.39 -0.46 20.78
C MET A 1 -19.58 -1.13 19.42
N LYS A 2 -20.64 -0.78 18.69
CA LYS A 2 -20.95 -1.35 17.37
C LYS A 2 -20.13 -0.64 16.27
N ARG A 3 -19.70 -1.43 15.29
CA ARG A 3 -19.04 -0.98 14.05
C ARG A 3 -19.96 -0.02 13.29
N ILE A 4 -19.45 1.14 12.88
CA ILE A 4 -20.21 2.12 12.08
C ILE A 4 -20.05 1.78 10.60
N VAL A 5 -21.06 1.10 10.05
CA VAL A 5 -21.04 0.62 8.65
C VAL A 5 -20.84 1.76 7.66
N SER A 6 -21.45 2.93 7.91
CA SER A 6 -21.32 4.10 7.03
C SER A 6 -19.87 4.57 6.86
N ILE A 7 -19.06 4.52 7.92
CA ILE A 7 -17.64 4.89 7.87
C ILE A 7 -16.85 3.88 7.04
N ASP A 8 -17.13 2.59 7.19
CA ASP A 8 -16.46 1.55 6.42
C ASP A 8 -16.81 1.61 4.93
N VAL A 9 -18.09 1.86 4.60
CA VAL A 9 -18.53 2.05 3.21
C VAL A 9 -17.90 3.29 2.60
N PHE A 10 -17.91 4.41 3.33
CA PHE A 10 -17.33 5.65 2.84
C PHE A 10 -15.81 5.54 2.66
N ARG A 11 -15.10 4.84 3.56
CA ARG A 11 -13.67 4.54 3.39
C ARG A 11 -13.41 3.69 2.14
N GLY A 12 -14.20 2.65 1.91
CA GLY A 12 -14.09 1.82 0.71
C GLY A 12 -14.32 2.63 -0.57
N LEU A 13 -15.34 3.50 -0.55
CA LEU A 13 -15.67 4.39 -1.65
C LEU A 13 -14.54 5.39 -1.95
N THR A 14 -13.98 6.05 -0.94
CA THR A 14 -12.89 7.02 -1.15
C THR A 14 -11.61 6.36 -1.65
N MET A 15 -11.28 5.14 -1.18
CA MET A 15 -10.16 4.36 -1.72
C MET A 15 -10.37 3.97 -3.19
N PHE A 16 -11.59 3.55 -3.55
CA PHE A 16 -11.93 3.25 -4.95
C PHE A 16 -11.82 4.50 -5.84
N LEU A 17 -12.38 5.62 -5.39
CA LEU A 17 -12.33 6.89 -6.12
C LEU A 17 -10.89 7.40 -6.28
N MET A 18 -10.03 7.20 -5.28
CA MET A 18 -8.60 7.55 -5.37
C MET A 18 -7.89 6.81 -6.49
N ILE A 19 -8.14 5.51 -6.66
CA ILE A 19 -7.56 4.73 -7.75
C ILE A 19 -8.14 5.21 -9.08
N TRP A 20 -9.47 5.33 -9.15
CA TRP A 20 -10.17 5.71 -10.38
C TRP A 20 -9.73 7.06 -10.95
N VAL A 21 -9.63 8.08 -10.10
CA VAL A 21 -9.21 9.41 -10.53
C VAL A 21 -7.71 9.47 -10.84
N ASN A 22 -6.89 8.66 -10.19
CA ASN A 22 -5.46 8.56 -10.50
C ASN A 22 -5.20 7.91 -11.86
N ASP A 23 -6.18 7.26 -12.49
CA ASP A 23 -6.00 6.76 -13.87
C ASP A 23 -6.25 7.86 -14.93
N PHE A 24 -6.82 9.02 -14.54
CA PHE A 24 -7.23 10.06 -15.50
C PHE A 24 -6.09 10.75 -16.24
N TRP A 25 -4.87 10.80 -15.69
CA TRP A 25 -3.75 11.40 -16.42
C TRP A 25 -3.33 10.59 -17.66
N THR A 26 -3.69 9.30 -17.73
CA THR A 26 -3.38 8.43 -18.88
C THR A 26 -4.43 8.47 -20.00
N LEU A 27 -5.62 9.02 -19.72
CA LEU A 27 -6.76 9.01 -20.64
C LEU A 27 -6.90 10.35 -21.38
N GLN A 28 -7.27 10.28 -22.67
CA GLN A 28 -7.58 11.44 -23.51
C GLN A 28 -9.09 11.77 -23.43
N ASP A 29 -9.47 13.03 -23.70
CA ASP A 29 -10.87 13.50 -23.77
C ASP A 29 -11.73 13.37 -22.49
N ILE A 30 -11.12 13.39 -21.31
CA ILE A 30 -11.88 13.41 -20.05
C ILE A 30 -12.49 14.81 -19.83
N PRO A 31 -13.78 14.89 -19.44
CA PRO A 31 -14.45 16.13 -19.09
C PRO A 31 -13.66 16.97 -18.09
N LYS A 32 -13.60 18.30 -18.33
CA LYS A 32 -12.86 19.24 -17.46
C LYS A 32 -13.29 19.13 -15.99
N TRP A 33 -14.56 18.79 -15.74
CA TRP A 33 -15.06 18.71 -14.37
C TRP A 33 -14.53 17.55 -13.52
N LEU A 34 -14.05 16.50 -14.19
CA LEU A 34 -13.42 15.34 -13.58
C LEU A 34 -11.91 15.50 -13.40
N LYS A 35 -11.30 16.58 -13.89
CA LYS A 35 -9.86 16.82 -13.80
C LYS A 35 -9.53 17.78 -12.66
N HIS A 36 -8.28 17.76 -12.23
CA HIS A 36 -7.73 18.75 -11.31
C HIS A 36 -7.84 20.16 -11.91
N ALA A 37 -8.06 21.14 -11.03
CA ALA A 37 -7.95 22.54 -11.41
C ALA A 37 -6.54 22.86 -11.92
N ALA A 38 -6.46 23.63 -13.01
CA ALA A 38 -5.18 24.14 -13.48
C ALA A 38 -4.67 25.27 -12.57
N SER A 39 -3.36 25.44 -12.52
CA SER A 39 -2.73 26.49 -11.70
C SER A 39 -3.24 27.88 -12.10
N GLY A 40 -3.90 28.58 -11.17
CA GLY A 40 -4.43 29.93 -11.38
C GLY A 40 -5.87 30.01 -11.88
N GLU A 41 -6.56 28.87 -12.05
CA GLU A 41 -8.01 28.86 -12.30
C GLU A 41 -8.79 28.86 -10.97
N ASP A 42 -9.86 29.67 -10.88
CA ASP A 42 -10.85 29.56 -9.80
C ASP A 42 -11.79 28.39 -10.12
N TYR A 43 -11.25 27.17 -9.97
CA TYR A 43 -11.92 25.93 -10.31
C TYR A 43 -11.66 24.88 -9.23
N LEU A 44 -12.63 23.99 -9.02
CA LEU A 44 -12.49 22.84 -8.13
C LEU A 44 -12.95 21.59 -8.87
N GLY A 45 -12.00 20.72 -9.20
CA GLY A 45 -12.27 19.45 -9.83
C GLY A 45 -12.92 18.45 -8.88
N PHE A 46 -13.67 17.49 -9.43
CA PHE A 46 -14.13 16.35 -8.66
C PHE A 46 -12.95 15.61 -7.99
N SER A 47 -11.82 15.52 -8.69
CA SER A 47 -10.57 14.96 -8.19
C SER A 47 -10.02 15.64 -6.94
N ASP A 48 -10.21 16.95 -6.85
CA ASP A 48 -9.70 17.77 -5.75
C ASP A 48 -10.47 17.53 -4.44
N LEU A 49 -11.70 16.98 -4.52
CA LEU A 49 -12.54 16.65 -3.37
C LEU A 49 -12.20 15.30 -2.72
N ILE A 50 -11.68 14.36 -3.51
CA ILE A 50 -11.47 12.96 -3.07
C ILE A 50 -10.42 12.89 -1.96
N PHE A 51 -9.33 13.65 -2.08
CA PHE A 51 -8.27 13.65 -1.09
C PHE A 51 -8.74 14.20 0.28
N PRO A 52 -9.42 15.36 0.36
CA PRO A 52 -10.08 15.81 1.58
C PRO A 52 -11.06 14.79 2.19
N TRP A 53 -11.90 14.15 1.36
CA TRP A 53 -12.83 13.13 1.83
C TRP A 53 -12.12 11.92 2.46
N PHE A 54 -11.00 11.50 1.87
CA PHE A 54 -10.16 10.44 2.41
C PHE A 54 -9.53 10.82 3.75
N LEU A 55 -8.95 12.03 3.87
CA LEU A 55 -8.38 12.50 5.14
C LEU A 55 -9.45 12.59 6.24
N PHE A 56 -10.65 13.05 5.90
CA PHE A 56 -11.77 13.12 6.83
C PHE A 56 -12.16 11.73 7.37
N VAL A 57 -12.37 10.75 6.49
CA VAL A 57 -12.78 9.40 6.93
C VAL A 57 -11.67 8.66 7.67
N LEU A 58 -10.40 8.86 7.28
CA LEU A 58 -9.27 8.32 8.01
C LEU A 58 -9.17 8.94 9.41
N GLY A 59 -9.29 10.26 9.51
CA GLY A 59 -9.28 10.99 10.77
C GLY A 59 -10.35 10.49 11.73
N MET A 60 -11.58 10.30 11.25
CA MET A 60 -12.66 9.70 12.05
C MET A 60 -12.38 8.25 12.45
N SER A 61 -11.71 7.45 11.60
CA SER A 61 -11.48 6.02 11.87
C SER A 61 -10.49 5.77 13.01
N ILE A 62 -9.55 6.67 13.27
CA ILE A 62 -8.50 6.52 14.28
C ILE A 62 -9.07 6.40 15.71
N PRO A 63 -9.85 7.36 16.25
CA PRO A 63 -10.38 7.27 17.60
C PRO A 63 -11.25 6.03 17.81
N PHE A 64 -12.10 5.68 16.83
CA PHE A 64 -12.90 4.45 16.88
C PHE A 64 -12.05 3.18 16.96
N ALA A 65 -10.91 3.13 16.25
CA ALA A 65 -9.99 2.00 16.30
C ALA A 65 -9.30 1.88 17.67
N PHE A 66 -8.92 3.01 18.29
CA PHE A 66 -8.30 3.03 19.62
C PHE A 66 -9.30 2.65 20.71
N GLU A 67 -10.50 3.23 20.70
CA GLU A 67 -11.53 2.97 21.69
C GLU A 67 -12.00 1.50 21.68
N ASN A 68 -12.06 0.87 20.51
CA ASN A 68 -12.36 -0.55 20.40
C ASN A 68 -11.27 -1.44 21.04
N ARG A 69 -10.00 -1.03 21.02
CA ARG A 69 -8.89 -1.76 21.66
C ARG A 69 -8.84 -1.55 23.17
N ILE A 70 -9.11 -0.32 23.62
CA ILE A 70 -9.23 0.02 25.05
C ILE A 70 -10.36 -0.81 25.68
N ASN A 71 -11.53 -0.87 25.03
CA ASN A 71 -12.67 -1.68 25.48
C ASN A 71 -12.37 -3.19 25.54
N ARG A 72 -11.35 -3.68 24.82
CA ARG A 72 -10.90 -5.07 24.86
C ARG A 72 -9.81 -5.33 25.90
N GLY A 73 -9.41 -4.32 26.67
CA GLY A 73 -8.37 -4.43 27.70
C GLY A 73 -6.97 -4.69 27.14
N GLU A 74 -6.72 -4.39 25.87
CA GLU A 74 -5.39 -4.59 25.28
C GLU A 74 -4.38 -3.58 25.85
N ALA A 75 -3.19 -4.07 26.23
CA ALA A 75 -2.12 -3.21 26.71
C ALA A 75 -1.75 -2.15 25.63
N PRO A 76 -1.59 -0.87 26.00
CA PRO A 76 -1.31 0.21 25.04
C PRO A 76 -0.03 -0.04 24.25
N PHE A 77 0.97 -0.68 24.87
CA PHE A 77 2.22 -1.07 24.22
C PHE A 77 2.02 -2.04 23.03
N ASN A 78 1.11 -3.01 23.17
CA ASN A 78 0.85 -3.96 22.09
C ASN A 78 0.16 -3.29 20.90
N THR A 79 -0.72 -2.33 21.17
CA THR A 79 -1.35 -1.49 20.13
C THR A 79 -0.33 -0.65 19.38
N TRP A 80 0.57 0.05 20.10
CA TRP A 80 1.65 0.83 19.50
C TRP A 80 2.60 -0.01 18.64
N LYS A 81 3.03 -1.18 19.15
CA LYS A 81 3.86 -2.12 18.40
C LYS A 81 3.14 -2.57 17.11
N HIS A 82 1.85 -2.87 17.20
CA HIS A 82 1.07 -3.29 16.04
C HIS A 82 0.98 -2.19 14.97
N ILE A 83 0.73 -0.95 15.39
CA ILE A 83 0.68 0.21 14.50
C ILE A 83 2.05 0.42 13.82
N LEU A 84 3.13 0.44 14.59
CA LEU A 84 4.48 0.62 14.05
C LEU A 84 4.87 -0.44 13.03
N VAL A 85 4.62 -1.71 13.34
CA VAL A 85 4.91 -2.81 12.40
C VAL A 85 4.09 -2.66 11.11
N ARG A 86 2.83 -2.25 11.20
CA ARG A 86 1.98 -1.99 10.03
C ARG A 86 2.44 -0.77 9.23
N SER A 87 2.87 0.30 9.88
CA SER A 87 3.40 1.49 9.20
C SER A 87 4.69 1.18 8.48
N ILE A 88 5.65 0.51 9.13
CA ILE A 88 6.90 0.07 8.51
C ILE A 88 6.62 -0.87 7.33
N ALA A 89 5.69 -1.81 7.48
CA ALA A 89 5.27 -2.69 6.40
C ALA A 89 4.82 -1.93 5.15
N LEU A 90 3.93 -0.94 5.32
CA LEU A 90 3.41 -0.12 4.23
C LEU A 90 4.50 0.75 3.60
N LEU A 91 5.42 1.30 4.41
CA LEU A 91 6.56 2.07 3.90
C LEU A 91 7.52 1.19 3.08
N VAL A 92 7.84 -0.01 3.56
CA VAL A 92 8.69 -0.96 2.82
C VAL A 92 8.01 -1.38 1.52
N MET A 93 6.72 -1.72 1.54
CA MET A 93 5.96 -2.02 0.33
C MET A 93 6.02 -0.86 -0.68
N GLY A 94 5.74 0.37 -0.23
CA GLY A 94 5.79 1.57 -1.08
C GLY A 94 7.18 1.83 -1.65
N LEU A 95 8.23 1.70 -0.84
CA LEU A 95 9.61 1.89 -1.27
C LEU A 95 9.99 0.91 -2.39
N PHE A 96 9.70 -0.37 -2.23
CA PHE A 96 9.97 -1.36 -3.26
C PHE A 96 9.15 -1.10 -4.53
N HIS A 97 7.86 -0.79 -4.42
CA HIS A 97 7.01 -0.55 -5.59
C HIS A 97 7.45 0.68 -6.40
N MET A 98 7.81 1.76 -5.72
CA MET A 98 8.30 2.97 -6.38
C MET A 98 9.66 2.74 -7.05
N ASN A 99 10.57 2.00 -6.41
CA ASN A 99 11.88 1.69 -6.99
C ASN A 99 11.78 0.67 -8.14
N MET A 100 10.81 -0.24 -8.12
CA MET A 100 10.56 -1.16 -9.23
C MET A 100 10.28 -0.44 -10.57
N GLU A 101 9.73 0.78 -10.53
CA GLU A 101 9.52 1.57 -11.75
C GLU A 101 10.85 1.99 -12.39
N MET A 102 11.85 2.33 -11.56
CA MET A 102 13.21 2.76 -11.94
C MET A 102 14.17 1.60 -12.26
N TYR A 103 13.66 0.37 -12.36
CA TYR A 103 14.47 -0.83 -12.59
C TYR A 103 15.17 -0.79 -13.96
N ASN A 104 16.49 -0.96 -13.97
CA ASN A 104 17.27 -1.00 -15.20
C ASN A 104 17.13 -2.34 -15.92
N HIS A 105 16.69 -2.32 -17.17
CA HIS A 105 16.58 -3.51 -18.02
C HIS A 105 17.90 -3.92 -18.69
N ASP A 106 18.86 -3.00 -18.82
CA ASP A 106 20.06 -3.19 -19.63
C ASP A 106 21.17 -3.93 -18.85
N THR A 107 21.22 -3.76 -17.53
CA THR A 107 22.33 -4.27 -16.68
C THR A 107 21.90 -5.24 -15.58
N SER A 108 20.60 -5.55 -15.52
CA SER A 108 20.01 -6.49 -14.58
C SER A 108 19.93 -7.91 -15.13
N LEU A 109 20.15 -8.90 -14.25
CA LEU A 109 20.08 -10.34 -14.58
C LEU A 109 18.66 -10.84 -14.91
N ILE A 110 17.61 -10.11 -14.47
CA ILE A 110 16.21 -10.55 -14.52
C ILE A 110 15.39 -9.48 -15.26
N SER A 111 14.39 -9.89 -16.04
CA SER A 111 13.48 -8.94 -16.69
C SER A 111 12.56 -8.26 -15.68
N LYS A 112 12.26 -6.96 -15.87
CA LYS A 112 11.38 -6.18 -14.98
C LYS A 112 10.04 -6.87 -14.68
N PRO A 113 9.31 -7.48 -15.63
CA PRO A 113 8.05 -8.14 -15.31
C PRO A 113 8.23 -9.30 -14.33
N VAL A 114 9.29 -10.10 -14.49
CA VAL A 114 9.59 -11.22 -13.60
C VAL A 114 9.99 -10.72 -12.22
N PHE A 115 10.82 -9.67 -12.15
CA PHE A 115 11.20 -9.03 -10.90
C PHE A 115 9.97 -8.50 -10.12
N VAL A 116 9.06 -7.80 -10.82
CA VAL A 116 7.83 -7.25 -10.22
C VAL A 116 6.92 -8.35 -9.71
N ILE A 117 6.74 -9.44 -10.47
CA ILE A 117 5.90 -10.58 -10.07
C ILE A 117 6.48 -11.25 -8.81
N ILE A 118 7.79 -11.48 -8.77
CA ILE A 118 8.48 -12.11 -7.63
C ILE A 118 8.34 -11.23 -6.38
N CYS A 119 8.64 -9.93 -6.49
CA CYS A 119 8.52 -8.99 -5.36
C CYS A 119 7.07 -8.92 -4.86
N THR A 120 6.09 -8.83 -5.77
CA THR A 120 4.67 -8.78 -5.43
C THR A 120 4.21 -10.06 -4.74
N ALA A 121 4.60 -11.23 -5.25
CA ALA A 121 4.32 -12.51 -4.61
C ALA A 121 4.94 -12.60 -3.21
N ALA A 122 6.16 -12.10 -3.03
CA ALA A 122 6.82 -12.04 -1.73
C ALA A 122 6.07 -11.15 -0.73
N PHE A 123 5.53 -10.00 -1.16
CA PHE A 123 4.67 -9.16 -0.32
C PHE A 123 3.41 -9.89 0.15
N PHE A 124 2.73 -10.61 -0.76
CA PHE A 124 1.62 -11.47 -0.37
C PHE A 124 2.07 -12.53 0.64
N MET A 125 3.21 -13.20 0.44
CA MET A 125 3.70 -14.20 1.39
C MET A 125 3.99 -13.62 2.79
N ILE A 126 4.51 -12.40 2.90
CA ILE A 126 4.82 -11.79 4.20
C ILE A 126 3.54 -11.39 4.95
N TRP A 127 2.59 -10.76 4.25
CA TRP A 127 1.43 -10.11 4.87
C TRP A 127 0.09 -10.85 4.69
N ASN A 128 0.09 -12.04 4.09
CA ASN A 128 -1.10 -12.88 4.02
C ASN A 128 -1.60 -13.30 5.41
N VAL A 129 -2.92 -13.47 5.52
CA VAL A 129 -3.57 -13.95 6.75
C VAL A 129 -3.51 -15.47 6.77
N TYR A 130 -2.50 -16.01 7.46
CA TYR A 130 -2.36 -17.45 7.61
C TYR A 130 -3.33 -18.00 8.66
N PRO A 131 -4.13 -19.05 8.33
CA PRO A 131 -4.99 -19.69 9.30
C PRO A 131 -4.16 -20.33 10.42
N LYS A 132 -4.70 -20.35 11.64
CA LYS A 132 -4.09 -21.05 12.77
C LYS A 132 -4.16 -22.56 12.51
N ALA A 133 -3.11 -23.14 11.93
CA ALA A 133 -3.04 -24.56 11.61
C ALA A 133 -3.04 -25.46 12.86
N GLU A 134 -3.71 -26.60 12.73
CA GLU A 134 -3.44 -27.82 13.48
C GLU A 134 -2.00 -28.29 13.25
N SER A 135 -1.42 -28.97 14.25
CA SER A 135 0.02 -29.22 14.48
C SER A 135 0.91 -29.40 13.23
N ASP A 136 0.44 -30.14 12.23
CA ASP A 136 1.23 -30.57 11.06
C ASP A 136 1.58 -29.45 10.06
N LYS A 137 0.73 -28.42 9.93
CA LYS A 137 0.96 -27.28 9.00
C LYS A 137 1.46 -26.01 9.68
N ARG A 138 1.82 -26.10 10.97
CA ARG A 138 2.25 -24.94 11.76
C ARG A 138 3.62 -24.43 11.34
N ILE A 139 4.51 -25.34 10.91
CA ILE A 139 5.87 -24.99 10.46
C ILE A 139 5.82 -24.33 9.09
N THR A 140 5.02 -24.86 8.15
CA THR A 140 4.89 -24.30 6.79
C THR A 140 4.31 -22.89 6.80
N PHE A 141 3.29 -22.61 7.61
CA PHE A 141 2.72 -21.26 7.73
C PHE A 141 3.63 -20.26 8.45
N LYS A 142 4.58 -20.72 9.28
CA LYS A 142 5.62 -19.85 9.85
C LYS A 142 6.79 -19.63 8.89
N ALA A 143 7.10 -20.60 8.04
CA ALA A 143 8.19 -20.52 7.07
C ALA A 143 7.85 -19.59 5.90
N LEU A 144 6.57 -19.48 5.50
CA LEU A 144 6.18 -18.73 4.30
C LEU A 144 6.46 -17.21 4.39
N PRO A 145 6.18 -16.50 5.51
CA PRO A 145 6.61 -15.11 5.67
C PRO A 145 8.13 -14.94 5.67
N ILE A 146 8.86 -15.86 6.29
CA ILE A 146 10.33 -15.82 6.36
C ILE A 146 10.92 -15.97 4.95
N LEU A 147 10.38 -16.91 4.17
CA LEU A 147 10.75 -17.11 2.78
C LEU A 147 10.46 -15.85 1.94
N GLY A 148 9.30 -15.21 2.14
CA GLY A 148 8.99 -13.93 1.50
C GLY A 148 10.00 -12.83 1.83
N VAL A 149 10.43 -12.71 3.10
CA VAL A 149 11.48 -11.76 3.50
C VAL A 149 12.82 -12.09 2.83
N MET A 150 13.21 -13.36 2.79
CA MET A 150 14.44 -13.78 2.10
C MET A 150 14.41 -13.46 0.60
N ILE A 151 13.27 -13.67 -0.06
CA ILE A 151 13.09 -13.30 -1.47
C ILE A 151 13.24 -11.79 -1.65
N LEU A 152 12.57 -10.97 -0.84
CA LEU A 152 12.70 -9.51 -0.93
C LEU A 152 14.14 -9.04 -0.68
N ALA A 153 14.84 -9.63 0.30
CA ALA A 153 16.24 -9.30 0.57
C ALA A 153 17.16 -9.66 -0.61
N ALA A 154 16.96 -10.84 -1.21
CA ALA A 154 17.70 -11.24 -2.41
C ALA A 154 17.41 -10.31 -3.60
N MET A 155 16.13 -9.95 -3.81
CA MET A 155 15.73 -9.00 -4.86
C MET A 155 16.31 -7.61 -4.63
N PHE A 156 16.41 -7.17 -3.38
CA PHE A 156 17.06 -5.90 -3.03
C PHE A 156 18.56 -5.91 -3.34
N LEU A 157 19.26 -7.02 -3.10
CA LEU A 157 20.70 -7.14 -3.41
C LEU A 157 20.99 -7.20 -4.92
N ILE A 158 20.06 -7.74 -5.71
CA ILE A 158 20.18 -7.85 -7.17
C ILE A 158 19.71 -6.55 -7.86
N TYR A 159 18.99 -5.69 -7.15
CA TYR A 159 18.41 -4.47 -7.71
C TYR A 159 19.51 -3.53 -8.23
N LYS A 160 19.34 -3.08 -9.47
CA LYS A 160 20.10 -2.00 -10.09
C LYS A 160 19.13 -0.97 -10.67
N GLY A 161 19.26 0.28 -10.22
CA GLY A 161 18.43 1.38 -10.70
C GLY A 161 19.01 2.02 -11.95
N LYS A 162 18.15 2.68 -12.73
CA LYS A 162 18.54 3.63 -13.76
C LYS A 162 17.86 4.96 -13.46
N GLY A 163 18.64 6.03 -13.36
CA GLY A 163 18.10 7.37 -13.21
C GLY A 163 17.46 7.88 -14.49
N TYR A 164 16.68 8.95 -14.37
CA TYR A 164 16.05 9.62 -15.51
C TYR A 164 17.06 10.12 -16.55
N ASP A 165 18.30 10.38 -16.13
CA ASP A 165 19.43 10.80 -16.98
C ASP A 165 20.15 9.61 -17.64
N GLY A 166 19.69 8.37 -17.39
CA GLY A 166 20.29 7.14 -17.92
C GLY A 166 21.50 6.61 -17.15
N ALA A 167 21.97 7.33 -16.12
CA ALA A 167 23.02 6.88 -15.20
C ALA A 167 22.54 5.73 -14.31
N GLU A 168 23.42 4.79 -13.98
CA GLU A 168 23.11 3.72 -13.02
C GLU A 168 23.03 4.27 -11.59
N ILE A 169 22.05 3.80 -10.80
CA ILE A 169 21.83 4.16 -9.39
C ILE A 169 21.88 2.90 -8.52
#